data_AF-A0A1F4X960-F1
#
_entry.id   AF-A0A1F4X960-F1
#
_cell.length_a   1.000
_cell.length_b   1.000
_cell.length_c   1.000
_cell.angle_alpha   90.00
_cell.angle_beta   90.00
_cell.angle_gamma   90.00
#
_symmetry.space_group_name_H-M   'P 1'
#
loop_
_entity.id
_entity.type
_entity.pdbx_description
1 polymer ?
#
loop_
_entity_poly.entity_id
_entity_poly.type
_entity_poly.pdbx_seq_one_letter_code
_entity_poly.pdbx_strand_id
1 'polypeptide(L)'
;MSIETINKRLKIISDIQDDLNKIRTMFEDTLDNDAAYQQFQEEMSKVKDENKTKKDKILASPTVRDLQDQIKKARDEIKENKEILAQELADYYKESGSMQITDEEGNTKRIIFSVKLVNS
;
A
#
# COMPACT_ATOMS: atom_id res chain seq x y z
N MET A 1 -23.25 -34.29 -16.58
CA MET A 1 -24.10 -33.09 -16.38
C MET A 1 -24.66 -32.68 -17.73
N SER A 2 -25.98 -32.47 -17.85
CA SER A 2 -26.59 -32.04 -19.13
C SER A 2 -26.52 -30.51 -19.28
N ILE A 3 -26.41 -30.03 -20.53
CA ILE A 3 -26.47 -28.61 -20.89
C ILE A 3 -27.73 -27.93 -20.32
N GLU A 4 -28.84 -28.65 -20.27
CA GLU A 4 -30.09 -28.21 -19.67
C GLU A 4 -29.96 -27.90 -18.17
N THR A 5 -29.21 -28.73 -17.44
CA THR A 5 -28.95 -28.51 -16.01
C THR A 5 -28.08 -27.27 -15.81
N ILE A 6 -27.10 -27.05 -16.69
CA ILE A 6 -26.22 -25.87 -16.66
C ILE A 6 -27.02 -24.60 -16.93
N ASN A 7 -27.86 -24.59 -17.98
CA ASN A 7 -28.69 -23.44 -18.32
C ASN A 7 -29.71 -23.10 -17.23
N LYS A 8 -30.31 -24.11 -16.59
CA LYS A 8 -31.19 -23.90 -15.44
C LYS A 8 -30.45 -23.24 -14.27
N ARG A 9 -29.19 -23.63 -14.01
CA ARG A 9 -28.36 -23.01 -12.96
C ARG A 9 -27.96 -21.57 -13.31
N LEU A 10 -27.58 -21.31 -14.56
CA LEU A 10 -27.26 -19.95 -15.02
C LEU A 10 -28.46 -19.01 -14.88
N LYS A 11 -29.66 -19.46 -15.22
CA LYS A 11 -30.88 -18.67 -15.02
C LYS A 11 -31.13 -18.36 -13.53
N ILE A 12 -31.03 -19.37 -12.66
CA ILE A 12 -31.18 -19.16 -11.21
C ILE A 12 -30.17 -18.14 -10.68
N ILE A 13 -28.91 -18.21 -11.13
CA ILE A 13 -27.88 -17.25 -10.72
C ILE A 13 -28.22 -15.83 -11.20
N SER A 14 -28.66 -15.69 -12.46
CA SER A 14 -29.09 -14.40 -13.01
C SER A 14 -30.25 -13.80 -12.22
N ASP A 15 -31.28 -14.59 -11.93
CA ASP A 15 -32.46 -14.14 -11.17
C ASP A 15 -32.05 -13.68 -9.75
N ILE A 16 -31.17 -14.44 -9.09
CA ILE A 16 -30.63 -14.09 -7.76
C ILE A 16 -29.77 -12.81 -7.82
N GLN A 17 -28.98 -12.62 -8.88
CA GLN A 17 -28.16 -11.41 -9.04
C GLN A 17 -29.03 -10.17 -9.23
N ASP A 18 -30.11 -10.27 -10.01
CA ASP A 18 -31.04 -9.16 -10.22
C ASP A 18 -31.75 -8.78 -8.91
N ASP A 19 -32.18 -9.77 -8.14
CA ASP A 19 -32.81 -9.52 -6.84
C ASP A 19 -31.83 -8.96 -5.80
N LEU A 20 -30.59 -9.44 -5.78
CA LEU A 20 -29.53 -8.87 -4.94
C LEU A 20 -29.30 -7.40 -5.26
N ASN A 21 -29.24 -7.04 -6.55
CA ASN A 21 -29.06 -5.65 -6.97
C ASN A 21 -30.23 -4.78 -6.50
N LYS A 22 -31.48 -5.23 -6.65
CA LYS A 22 -32.66 -4.50 -6.15
C LYS A 22 -32.62 -4.29 -4.64
N ILE A 23 -32.33 -5.35 -3.88
CA ILE A 23 -32.25 -5.29 -2.41
C ILE A 23 -31.16 -4.31 -1.99
N ARG A 24 -30.02 -4.31 -2.69
CA ARG A 24 -28.92 -3.38 -2.43
C ARG A 24 -29.33 -1.93 -2.68
N THR A 25 -29.99 -1.65 -3.81
CA THR A 25 -30.51 -0.30 -4.09
C THR A 25 -31.51 0.13 -3.02
N MET A 26 -32.46 -0.74 -2.64
CA MET A 26 -33.42 -0.42 -1.57
C MET A 26 -32.74 -0.16 -0.22
N PHE A 27 -31.69 -0.92 0.11
CA PHE A 27 -30.89 -0.72 1.31
C PHE A 27 -30.15 0.62 1.28
N GLU A 28 -29.47 0.93 0.17
CA GLU A 28 -28.78 2.21 -0.04
C GLU A 28 -29.78 3.37 0.05
N ASP A 29 -30.94 3.28 -0.63
CA ASP A 29 -32.01 4.28 -0.55
C ASP A 29 -32.55 4.45 0.87
N THR A 30 -32.65 3.37 1.66
CA THR A 30 -33.13 3.45 3.05
C THR A 30 -32.15 4.22 3.92
N LEU A 31 -30.85 3.99 3.76
CA LEU A 31 -29.83 4.76 4.46
C LEU A 31 -29.82 6.21 3.99
N ASP A 32 -29.86 6.43 2.68
CA ASP A 32 -29.78 7.76 2.09
C ASP A 32 -31.00 8.62 2.42
N ASN A 33 -32.16 8.03 2.70
CA ASN A 33 -33.36 8.76 3.13
C ASN A 33 -33.51 8.89 4.65
N ASP A 34 -32.65 8.25 5.45
CA ASP A 34 -32.68 8.39 6.90
C ASP A 34 -32.05 9.73 7.31
N ALA A 35 -32.85 10.61 7.92
CA ALA A 35 -32.42 11.96 8.27
C ALA A 35 -31.27 11.98 9.30
N ALA A 36 -31.23 11.02 10.23
CA ALA A 36 -30.15 10.94 11.21
C ALA A 36 -28.84 10.47 10.57
N TYR A 37 -28.92 9.52 9.63
CA TYR A 37 -27.79 9.06 8.83
C TYR A 37 -27.23 10.18 7.94
N GLN A 38 -28.10 10.92 7.24
CA GLN A 38 -27.70 12.08 6.44
C GLN A 38 -26.97 13.14 7.30
N GLN A 39 -27.54 13.50 8.45
CA GLN A 39 -26.92 14.45 9.38
C GLN A 39 -25.55 13.97 9.86
N PHE A 40 -25.44 12.68 10.22
CA PHE A 40 -24.16 12.10 10.60
C PHE A 40 -23.12 12.12 9.47
N GLN A 41 -23.52 11.85 8.22
CA GLN A 41 -22.63 11.93 7.06
C GLN A 41 -22.14 13.36 6.82
N GLU A 42 -23.01 14.36 6.96
CA GLU A 42 -22.61 15.77 6.87
C GLU A 42 -21.63 16.16 7.98
N GLU A 43 -21.87 15.74 9.22
CA GLU A 43 -20.96 15.97 10.34
C GLU A 43 -19.60 15.31 10.11
N MET A 44 -19.59 14.06 9.66
CA MET A 44 -18.37 13.33 9.32
C MET A 44 -17.59 14.01 8.19
N SER A 45 -18.29 14.52 7.17
CA SER A 45 -17.68 15.27 6.08
C SER A 45 -16.99 16.53 6.60
N LYS A 46 -17.68 17.31 7.46
CA LYS A 46 -17.12 18.52 8.09
C LYS A 46 -15.89 18.18 8.93
N VAL A 47 -15.95 17.14 9.77
CA VAL A 47 -14.82 16.68 10.59
C VAL A 47 -13.65 16.25 9.72
N LYS A 48 -13.90 15.56 8.60
CA LYS A 48 -12.86 15.14 7.65
C LYS A 48 -12.18 16.33 7.00
N ASP A 49 -12.94 17.33 6.59
CA ASP A 49 -12.41 18.57 6.00
C ASP A 49 -11.62 19.40 7.01
N GLU A 50 -12.09 19.50 8.25
CA GLU A 50 -11.35 20.12 9.35
C GLU A 50 -10.04 19.38 9.64
N ASN A 51 -10.09 18.05 9.70
CA ASN A 51 -8.92 17.22 9.95
C ASN A 51 -7.88 17.39 8.83
N LYS A 52 -8.33 17.40 7.56
CA LYS A 52 -7.47 17.68 6.41
C LYS A 52 -6.83 19.06 6.54
N THR A 53 -7.63 20.10 6.82
CA THR A 53 -7.13 21.47 6.97
C THR A 53 -6.11 21.60 8.11
N LYS A 54 -6.36 20.98 9.27
CA LYS A 54 -5.44 20.97 10.41
C LYS A 54 -4.14 20.25 10.04
N LYS A 55 -4.24 19.10 9.38
CA LYS A 55 -3.07 18.34 8.91
C LYS A 55 -2.26 19.15 7.90
N ASP A 56 -2.90 19.78 6.92
CA ASP A 56 -2.24 20.60 5.91
C ASP A 56 -1.51 21.79 6.54
N LYS A 57 -2.09 22.44 7.56
CA LYS A 57 -1.42 23.49 8.34
C LYS A 57 -0.18 22.98 9.08
N ILE A 58 -0.27 21.81 9.71
CA ILE A 58 0.87 21.18 10.39
C ILE A 58 1.97 20.84 9.38
N LEU A 59 1.61 20.22 8.25
CA LEU A 59 2.53 19.88 7.18
C LEU A 59 3.16 21.11 6.50
N ALA A 60 2.45 22.24 6.48
CA ALA A 60 2.98 23.50 5.97
C ALA A 60 3.94 24.19 6.94
N SER A 61 3.99 23.78 8.21
CA SER A 61 4.90 24.39 9.18
C SER A 61 6.36 24.16 8.77
N PRO A 62 7.24 25.18 8.94
CA PRO A 62 8.66 25.05 8.59
C PRO A 62 9.33 23.83 9.25
N THR A 63 9.05 23.60 10.54
CA THR A 63 9.60 22.46 11.28
C THR A 63 9.24 21.12 10.66
N VAL A 64 8.00 20.92 10.21
CA VAL A 64 7.59 19.65 9.60
C VAL A 64 8.16 19.49 8.20
N ARG A 65 8.29 20.58 7.43
CA ARG A 65 8.98 20.56 6.14
C ARG A 65 10.45 20.19 6.30
N ASP A 66 11.13 20.79 7.27
CA ASP A 66 12.53 20.46 7.58
C ASP A 66 12.69 18.99 7.99
N LEU A 67 11.73 18.43 8.75
CA LEU A 67 11.71 17.01 9.08
C LEU A 67 11.49 16.14 7.84
N GLN A 68 10.60 16.53 6.93
CA GLN A 68 10.37 15.81 5.67
C GLN A 68 11.63 15.80 4.79
N ASP A 69 12.33 16.93 4.72
CA ASP A 69 13.58 17.06 3.98
C ASP A 69 14.70 16.22 4.61
N GLN A 70 14.81 16.21 5.94
CA GLN A 70 15.75 15.34 6.66
C GLN A 70 15.46 13.85 6.40
N ILE A 71 14.18 13.44 6.45
CA ILE A 71 13.77 12.06 6.14
C ILE A 71 14.14 11.71 4.70
N LYS A 72 13.92 12.62 3.75
CA LYS A 72 14.25 12.40 2.35
C LYS A 72 15.77 12.23 2.17
N LYS A 73 16.57 13.16 2.72
CA LYS A 73 18.03 13.08 2.68
C LYS A 73 18.55 11.78 3.29
N ALA A 74 18.08 11.39 4.47
CA ALA A 74 18.47 10.13 5.09
C ALA A 74 18.12 8.90 4.24
N ARG A 75 16.99 8.92 3.52
CA ARG A 75 16.63 7.83 2.59
C ARG A 75 17.55 7.78 1.38
N ASP A 76 17.88 8.93 0.82
CA ASP A 76 18.78 9.04 -0.33
C ASP A 76 20.19 8.58 0.07
N GLU A 77 20.70 9.01 1.24
CA GLU A 77 21.97 8.55 1.82
C GLU A 77 21.99 7.03 2.06
N ILE A 78 20.93 6.46 2.64
CA ILE A 78 20.82 5.00 2.83
C ILE A 78 20.85 4.27 1.48
N LYS A 79 20.22 4.82 0.44
CA LYS A 79 20.20 4.21 -0.89
C LYS A 79 21.59 4.22 -1.50
N GLU A 80 22.28 5.37 -1.49
CA GLU A 80 23.64 5.52 -2.00
C GLU A 80 24.60 4.57 -1.28
N ASN A 81 24.56 4.51 0.06
CA ASN A 81 25.41 3.61 0.83
C ASN A 81 25.12 2.13 0.53
N LYS A 82 23.86 1.75 0.24
CA LYS A 82 23.54 0.38 -0.16
C LYS A 82 24.07 0.02 -1.56
N GLU A 83 24.09 0.97 -2.48
CA GLU A 83 24.67 0.79 -3.82
C GLU A 83 26.19 0.64 -3.73
N ILE A 84 26.85 1.48 -2.92
CA ILE A 84 28.28 1.38 -2.62
C ILE A 84 28.58 0.02 -1.97
N LEU A 85 27.85 -0.33 -0.91
CA LEU A 85 28.01 -1.62 -0.23
C LEU A 85 27.84 -2.80 -1.19
N ALA A 86 26.87 -2.77 -2.10
CA ALA A 86 26.69 -3.85 -3.07
C ALA A 86 27.90 -4.03 -3.98
N GLN A 87 28.54 -2.93 -4.40
CA GLN A 87 29.78 -2.96 -5.18
C GLN A 87 30.94 -3.53 -4.35
N GLU A 88 31.13 -3.04 -3.12
CA GLU A 88 32.18 -3.51 -2.20
C GLU A 88 32.03 -5.01 -1.88
N LEU A 89 30.80 -5.49 -1.68
CA LEU A 89 30.51 -6.91 -1.46
C LEU A 89 30.84 -7.77 -2.68
N ALA A 90 30.61 -7.26 -3.89
CA ALA A 90 30.98 -7.96 -5.13
C ALA A 90 32.50 -8.04 -5.30
N ASP A 91 33.22 -6.94 -5.02
CA ASP A 91 34.67 -6.90 -5.06
C ASP A 91 35.30 -7.80 -3.98
N TYR A 92 34.79 -7.76 -2.75
CA TYR A 92 35.18 -8.67 -1.67
C TYR A 92 35.02 -10.14 -2.06
N TYR A 93 33.89 -10.51 -2.66
CA TYR A 93 33.68 -11.88 -3.14
C TYR A 93 34.67 -12.26 -4.26
N LYS A 94 34.96 -11.33 -5.18
CA LYS A 94 35.91 -11.54 -6.27
C LYS A 94 37.35 -11.76 -5.77
N GLU A 95 37.76 -11.03 -4.74
CA GLU A 95 39.11 -11.11 -4.16
C GLU A 95 39.28 -12.30 -3.21
N SER A 96 38.32 -12.50 -2.30
CA SER A 96 38.42 -13.50 -1.22
C SER A 96 37.80 -14.87 -1.56
N GLY A 97 36.88 -14.91 -2.52
CA GLY A 97 36.01 -16.07 -2.77
C GLY A 97 34.98 -16.33 -1.66
N SER A 98 34.97 -15.52 -0.59
CA SER A 98 34.08 -15.69 0.55
C SER A 98 32.72 -15.05 0.29
N MET A 99 31.66 -15.80 0.59
CA MET A 99 30.29 -15.30 0.60
C MET A 99 29.82 -14.89 2.01
N GLN A 100 30.71 -14.80 2.99
CA GLN A 100 30.36 -14.48 4.37
C GLN A 100 31.17 -13.29 4.88
N ILE A 101 30.50 -12.43 5.65
CA ILE A 101 31.10 -11.28 6.33
C ILE A 101 30.60 -11.27 7.77
N THR A 102 31.46 -10.93 8.70
CA THR A 102 31.08 -10.65 10.10
C THR A 102 30.87 -9.15 10.25
N ASP A 103 29.71 -8.75 10.76
CA ASP A 103 29.41 -7.34 11.02
C ASP A 103 30.07 -6.84 12.32
N GLU A 104 29.93 -5.54 12.59
CA GLU A 104 30.51 -4.89 13.77
C GLU A 104 29.95 -5.42 15.10
N GLU A 105 28.78 -6.07 15.08
CA GLU A 105 28.16 -6.70 16.24
C GLU A 105 28.63 -8.15 16.43
N GLY A 106 29.49 -8.67 15.54
CA GLY A 106 29.99 -10.04 15.57
C GLY A 106 29.05 -11.05 14.91
N ASN A 107 27.99 -10.62 14.22
CA ASN A 107 27.10 -11.52 13.52
C ASN A 107 27.64 -11.84 12.12
N THR A 108 27.74 -13.12 11.79
CA THR A 108 28.08 -13.55 10.42
C THR A 108 26.86 -13.47 9.51
N LYS A 109 26.95 -12.66 8.47
CA LYS A 109 25.97 -12.52 7.39
C LYS A 109 26.50 -13.17 6.11
N ARG A 110 25.59 -13.61 5.25
CA ARG A 110 25.90 -14.19 3.94
C ARG A 110 25.56 -13.20 2.82
N ILE A 111 26.47 -13.04 1.87
CA ILE A 111 26.27 -12.29 0.63
C ILE A 111 25.26 -13.03 -0.26
N ILE A 112 24.23 -12.33 -0.73
CA ILE A 112 23.22 -12.85 -1.66
C ILE A 112 23.22 -11.95 -2.90
N PHE A 113 23.64 -12.50 -4.05
CA PHE A 113 23.51 -11.82 -5.34
C PHE A 113 22.12 -12.07 -5.92
N SER A 114 21.34 -11.02 -6.15
CA SER A 114 20.04 -11.10 -6.82
C SER A 114 20.16 -10.55 -8.23
N VAL A 115 20.04 -11.43 -9.23
CA VAL A 115 19.92 -11.04 -10.64
C VAL A 115 18.43 -10.95 -10.97
N LYS A 116 17.98 -9.82 -11.50
CA LYS A 116 16.59 -9.63 -11.97
C LYS A 116 16.57 -9.05 -13.37
N LEU A 117 15.64 -9.51 -14.19
CA LEU A 117 15.30 -8.89 -15.47
C LEU A 117 14.29 -7.77 -15.23
N VAL A 118 14.51 -6.62 -15.86
CA VAL A 118 13.57 -5.49 -15.87
C VAL A 118 13.15 -5.20 -17.31
N ASN A 119 11.92 -4.71 -17.49
CA ASN A 119 11.41 -4.34 -18.81
C ASN A 119 12.18 -3.12 -19.34
N SER A 120 12.35 -3.08 -20.68
CA SER A 120 12.97 -1.98 -21.42
C SER A 120 12.19 -0.67 -21.32
#